data_AF-A0A1F8QX60-F1
#
_entry.id   AF-A0A1F8QX60-F1
#
_cell.length_a   1.000
_cell.length_b   1.000
_cell.length_c   1.000
_cell.angle_alpha   90.00
_cell.angle_beta   90.00
_cell.angle_gamma   90.00
#
_symmetry.space_group_name_H-M   'P 1'
#
loop_
_entity.id
_entity.type
_entity.pdbx_description
1 polymer ?
#
loop_
_entity_poly.entity_id
_entity_poly.type
_entity_poly.pdbx_seq_one_letter_code
_entity_poly.pdbx_strand_id
1 'polypeptide(L)' 'MQGFVDHTVSGMVEALETTEPVKTLSLSIDGDKVAITLNSKPVTINAFVMKIVKSTTLGMISPLKGVSAPVNQLKLDVTR' A
#
# COMPACT_ATOMS: atom_id res chain seq x y z
N MET A 1 -12.76 -6.08 7.45
CA MET A 1 -11.37 -5.77 7.83
C MET A 1 -10.49 -5.64 6.60
N GLN A 2 -10.39 -6.67 5.76
CA GLN A 2 -9.67 -6.59 4.47
C GLN A 2 -10.14 -5.38 3.63
N GLY A 3 -11.45 -5.22 3.44
CA GLY A 3 -11.98 -4.05 2.72
C GLY A 3 -11.58 -2.68 3.29
N PHE A 4 -11.38 -2.54 4.61
CA PHE A 4 -10.91 -1.27 5.18
C PHE A 4 -9.47 -0.97 4.77
N VAL A 5 -8.58 -1.96 4.84
CA VAL A 5 -7.19 -1.83 4.39
C VAL A 5 -7.16 -1.56 2.89
N ASP A 6 -7.90 -2.34 2.10
CA ASP A 6 -7.96 -2.21 0.64
C ASP A 6 -8.44 -0.81 0.23
N HIS A 7 -9.53 -0.31 0.83
CA HIS A 7 -10.05 1.02 0.54
C HIS A 7 -9.10 2.13 0.98
N THR A 8 -8.47 2.00 2.14
CA THR A 8 -7.55 3.03 2.66
C THR A 8 -6.28 3.10 1.80
N VAL A 9 -5.67 1.97 1.48
CA VAL A 9 -4.48 1.93 0.61
C VAL A 9 -4.84 2.39 -0.81
N SER A 10 -5.99 1.98 -1.34
CA SER A 10 -6.47 2.48 -2.64
C SER A 10 -6.62 4.00 -2.64
N GLY A 11 -7.29 4.56 -1.63
CA GLY A 11 -7.51 6.00 -1.53
C GLY A 11 -6.20 6.80 -1.37
N MET A 12 -5.23 6.26 -0.64
CA MET A 12 -3.90 6.86 -0.54
C MET A 12 -3.18 6.91 -1.89
N VAL A 13 -3.32 5.86 -2.70
CA VAL A 13 -2.73 5.83 -4.05
C VAL A 13 -3.48 6.75 -4.99
N GLU A 14 -4.82 6.75 -4.99
CA GLU A 14 -5.66 7.64 -5.81
C GLU A 14 -5.46 9.13 -5.51
N ALA A 15 -5.07 9.47 -4.29
CA ALA A 15 -4.79 10.85 -3.88
C ALA A 15 -3.48 11.40 -4.46
N LEU A 16 -2.67 10.60 -5.14
CA LEU A 16 -1.44 11.07 -5.80
C LEU A 16 -1.81 11.83 -7.08
N GLU A 17 -1.16 12.97 -7.32
CA GLU A 17 -1.50 13.89 -8.43
C GLU A 17 -1.48 13.25 -9.83
N THR A 18 -0.81 12.10 -10.00
CA THR A 18 -0.57 11.45 -11.28
C THR A 18 -1.31 10.11 -11.46
N THR A 19 -2.22 9.76 -10.53
CA THR A 19 -2.89 8.46 -10.56
C THR A 19 -4.29 8.51 -11.13
N GLU A 20 -4.61 7.51 -11.95
CA GLU A 20 -5.96 7.22 -12.42
C GLU A 20 -6.78 6.53 -11.31
N PRO A 21 -8.12 6.44 -11.44
CA PRO A 21 -8.94 5.62 -10.54
C PRO A 21 -8.45 4.16 -10.45
N VAL A 22 -8.48 3.57 -9.25
CA VAL A 22 -8.00 2.21 -9.01
C VAL A 22 -8.95 1.17 -9.61
N LYS A 23 -8.46 0.41 -10.57
CA LYS A 23 -9.06 -0.86 -11.04
C LYS A 23 -8.30 -2.05 -10.45
N THR A 24 -6.96 -1.99 -10.57
CA THR A 24 -6.06 -2.94 -9.92
C THR A 24 -4.95 -2.18 -9.20
N LEU A 25 -4.59 -2.66 -8.03
CA LEU A 25 -3.50 -2.10 -7.25
C LEU A 25 -2.67 -3.24 -6.66
N SER A 26 -1.37 -3.19 -6.87
CA SER A 26 -0.40 -4.04 -6.18
C SER A 26 0.56 -3.15 -5.40
N LEU A 27 0.64 -3.39 -4.09
CA LEU A 27 1.58 -2.77 -3.17
C LEU A 27 2.50 -3.85 -2.62
N SER A 28 3.81 -3.63 -2.72
CA SER A 28 4.80 -4.45 -2.04
C SER A 28 5.68 -3.59 -1.13
N ILE A 29 5.95 -4.11 0.05
CA ILE A 29 6.89 -3.55 1.02
C ILE A 29 7.90 -4.65 1.33
N ASP A 30 9.19 -4.36 1.14
CA ASP A 30 10.30 -5.25 1.48
C ASP A 30 11.41 -4.43 2.16
N GLY A 31 11.42 -4.46 3.50
CA GLY A 31 12.23 -3.55 4.29
C GLY A 31 11.84 -2.09 3.99
N ASP A 32 12.80 -1.30 3.49
CA ASP A 32 12.59 0.10 3.10
C ASP A 32 12.13 0.32 1.65
N LYS A 33 12.04 -0.75 0.86
CA LYS A 33 11.57 -0.68 -0.52
C LYS A 33 10.06 -0.73 -0.54
N VAL A 34 9.45 0.21 -1.26
CA VAL A 34 8.02 0.20 -1.56
C VAL A 34 7.86 0.26 -3.07
N ALA A 35 7.12 -0.68 -3.65
CA ALA A 35 6.73 -0.64 -5.05
C ALA A 35 5.21 -0.66 -5.17
N ILE A 36 4.70 0.25 -6.00
CA ILE A 36 3.27 0.42 -6.27
C ILE A 36 3.05 0.23 -7.76
N THR A 37 2.16 -0.68 -8.12
CA THR A 37 1.66 -0.86 -9.48
C THR A 37 0.18 -0.55 -9.49
N LEU A 38 -0.23 0.46 -10.25
CA LEU A 38 -1.61 0.88 -10.41
C LEU A 38 -2.04 0.60 -11.85
N ASN A 39 -3.13 -0.13 -12.04
CA ASN A 39 -3.68 -0.43 -13.37
C ASN A 39 -2.61 -1.00 -14.33
N SER A 40 -1.77 -1.90 -13.83
CA SER A 40 -0.62 -2.50 -14.55
C SER A 40 0.52 -1.54 -14.91
N LYS A 41 0.53 -0.32 -14.38
CA LYS A 41 1.61 0.67 -14.57
C LYS A 41 2.33 0.93 -13.24
N PRO A 42 3.67 0.96 -13.23
CA PRO A 42 4.41 1.34 -12.03
C PRO A 42 4.15 2.82 -11.70
N VAL A 43 3.89 3.10 -10.42
CA VAL A 43 3.74 4.47 -9.92
C VAL A 43 5.08 4.94 -9.37
N THR A 44 5.60 6.04 -9.91
CA THR A 44 6.83 6.66 -9.40
C THR A 44 6.47 7.52 -8.20
N ILE A 45 7.05 7.21 -7.05
CA ILE A 45 6.85 7.95 -5.80
C ILE A 45 8.18 8.45 -5.24
N ASN A 46 8.17 9.61 -4.60
CA ASN A 46 9.34 10.13 -3.91
C ASN A 46 9.50 9.50 -2.51
N ALA A 47 10.63 9.75 -1.86
CA ALA A 47 10.94 9.19 -0.55
C ALA A 47 9.96 9.59 0.56
N PHE A 48 9.32 10.76 0.46
CA PHE A 48 8.31 11.19 1.42
C PHE A 48 7.04 10.35 1.29
N VAL A 49 6.49 10.25 0.07
CA VAL A 49 5.29 9.44 -0.22
C VAL A 49 5.55 7.97 0.13
N MET A 50 6.72 7.44 -0.22
CA MET A 50 7.15 6.09 0.14
C MET A 50 7.03 5.82 1.65
N LYS A 51 7.54 6.74 2.49
CA LYS A 51 7.48 6.61 3.95
C LYS A 51 6.06 6.65 4.49
N ILE A 52 5.21 7.53 3.94
CA ILE A 52 3.80 7.62 4.33
C ILE A 52 3.05 6.33 3.97
N VAL A 53 3.20 5.84 2.72
CA VAL A 53 2.57 4.59 2.28
C VAL A 53 2.99 3.42 3.15
N LYS A 54 4.29 3.25 3.40
CA LYS A 54 4.81 2.19 4.26
C LYS A 54 4.26 2.29 5.68
N SER A 55 4.48 3.42 6.36
CA SER A 55 4.15 3.54 7.79
C SER A 55 2.65 3.39 8.06
N THR A 56 1.80 3.99 7.21
CA THR A 56 0.35 3.86 7.36
C THR A 56 -0.12 2.43 7.09
N THR A 57 0.38 1.80 6.02
CA THR A 57 0.00 0.41 5.69
C THR A 57 0.42 -0.54 6.81
N LEU A 58 1.67 -0.48 7.26
CA LEU A 58 2.15 -1.33 8.35
C LEU A 58 1.43 -1.05 9.67
N GLY A 59 1.12 0.22 9.97
CA GLY A 59 0.36 0.60 11.16
C GLY A 59 -1.08 0.07 11.18
N MET A 60 -1.73 -0.05 10.02
CA MET A 60 -3.05 -0.69 9.93
C MET A 60 -3.00 -2.20 10.17
N ILE A 61 -1.85 -2.83 9.92
CA ILE A 61 -1.71 -4.29 9.88
C ILE A 61 -1.11 -4.82 11.18
N SER A 62 -0.28 -4.04 11.86
CA SER A 62 0.29 -4.39 13.16
C SER A 62 -0.74 -4.80 14.24
N PRO A 63 -1.96 -4.24 14.34
CA PRO A 63 -2.93 -4.68 15.35
C PRO A 63 -3.72 -5.94 14.95
N LEU A 64 -3.50 -6.49 13.75
CA LEU A 64 -4.26 -7.66 13.29
C LEU A 64 -3.87 -8.91 14.09
N LYS A 65 -4.89 -9.71 14.44
CA LYS A 65 -4.68 -10.98 15.14
C LYS A 65 -3.70 -11.86 14.35
N GLY A 66 -2.65 -12.33 15.03
CA GLY A 66 -1.60 -13.15 14.43
C GLY A 66 -0.36 -12.36 13.98
N VAL A 67 -0.39 -11.03 14.02
CA VAL A 67 0.78 -10.18 13.82
C VAL A 67 1.38 -9.86 15.18
N SER A 68 2.51 -10.50 15.51
CA SER A 68 3.17 -10.37 16.83
C SER A 68 4.57 -9.77 16.76
N ALA A 69 5.11 -9.56 15.56
CA ALA A 69 6.42 -9.01 15.31
C ALA A 69 6.33 -7.92 14.23
N PRO A 70 7.35 -7.04 14.13
CA PRO A 70 7.44 -6.08 13.03
C PRO A 70 7.32 -6.78 11.67
N VAL A 71 6.42 -6.25 10.84
CA VAL A 71 6.20 -6.76 9.48
C VAL A 71 7.30 -6.22 8.58
N ASN A 72 8.23 -7.10 8.18
CA ASN A 72 9.33 -6.74 7.28
C ASN A 72 8.97 -6.86 5.80
N GLN A 73 8.00 -7.72 5.49
CA GLN A 73 7.54 -7.97 4.13
C GLN A 73 6.01 -7.98 4.08
N LEU A 74 5.49 -7.31 3.06
CA LEU A 74 4.06 -7.24 2.79
C LEU A 74 3.82 -7.23 1.29
N LYS A 75 2.81 -8.02 0.88
CA LYS A 75 2.18 -7.89 -0.42
C LYS A 75 0.68 -7.67 -0.24
N LEU A 76 0.14 -6.67 -0.91
CA LEU A 76 -1.28 -6.36 -0.94
C LEU A 76 -1.70 -6.20 -2.40
N ASP A 77 -2.69 -6.99 -2.82
CA ASP A 77 -3.26 -6.96 -4.15
C ASP A 77 -4.75 -6.66 -4.03
N VAL A 78 -5.21 -5.59 -4.69
CA VAL A 78 -6.61 -5.14 -4.71
C VAL A 78 -7.13 -5.21 -6.15
N THR A 79 -8.33 -5.75 -6.30
CA THR A 79 -9.08 -5.77 -7.57
C THR A 79 -10.47 -5.21 -7.29
N ARG A 80 -10.95 -4.30 -8.15
CA ARG A 80 -12.30 -3.75 -8.10
C ARG A 80 -13.13 -4.14 -9.31
#